data_AF-A0A662RGI5-F1
#
_entry.id   AF-A0A662RGI5-F1
#
_cell.length_a   1.000
_cell.length_b   1.000
_cell.length_c   1.000
_cell.angle_alpha   90.00
_cell.angle_beta   90.00
_cell.angle_gamma   90.00
#
_symmetry.space_group_name_H-M   'P 1'
#
loop_
_entity.id
_entity.type
_entity.pdbx_description
1 polymer ?
#
loop_
_entity_poly.entity_id
_entity_poly.type
_entity_poly.pdbx_seq_one_letter_code
_entity_poly.pdbx_strand_id
1 'polypeptide(L)' 'PGMEPTNNLSEQVIREHVLMRKIIGTFRSEIGAEYYQYIAFVFATWRLQGKDVYDELKKLLVNELCLK' A
#
# COMPACT_ATOMS: atom_id res chain seq x y z
N PRO A 1 2.90 13.25 26.84
CA PRO A 1 1.48 12.97 26.56
C PRO A 1 1.35 11.69 25.71
N GLY A 2 1.18 10.58 26.42
CA GLY A 2 1.18 9.22 25.86
C GLY A 2 -0.13 8.91 25.17
N MET A 3 -0.02 8.44 23.92
CA MET A 3 -1.10 7.75 23.23
C MET A 3 -1.55 6.58 24.13
N GLU A 4 -2.86 6.43 24.31
CA GLU A 4 -3.44 5.21 24.89
C GLU A 4 -2.82 3.97 24.20
N PRO A 5 -2.61 2.84 24.89
CA PRO A 5 -2.07 1.60 24.32
C PRO A 5 -3.11 0.90 23.42
N THR A 6 -3.80 1.68 22.60
CA THR A 6 -4.68 1.29 21.50
C THR A 6 -3.93 1.46 20.18
N ASN A 7 -2.61 1.20 20.18
CA ASN A 7 -1.72 1.25 19.01
C ASN A 7 -2.02 0.19 17.94
N ASN A 8 -3.07 -0.62 18.13
CA ASN A 8 -3.51 -1.68 17.22
C ASN A 8 -3.60 -1.19 15.78
N LEU A 9 -4.15 0.00 15.52
CA LEU A 9 -4.36 0.46 14.15
C LEU A 9 -3.04 0.74 13.42
N SER A 10 -2.15 1.51 14.04
CA SER A 10 -0.84 1.84 13.45
C SER A 10 0.03 0.60 13.30
N GLU A 11 0.02 -0.30 14.29
CA GLU A 11 0.76 -1.56 14.21
C GLU A 11 0.16 -2.49 13.13
N GLN A 12 -1.15 -2.58 13.01
CA GLN A 12 -1.83 -3.37 11.97
C GLN A 12 -1.47 -2.88 10.57
N VAL A 13 -1.47 -1.56 10.35
CA VAL A 13 -1.08 -0.97 9.05
C VAL A 13 0.38 -1.30 8.73
N ILE A 14 1.30 -1.17 9.70
CA ILE A 14 2.71 -1.51 9.50
C ILE A 14 2.89 -3.02 9.25
N ARG A 15 2.12 -3.88 9.92
CA ARG A 15 2.23 -5.33 9.84
C ARG A 15 1.98 -5.86 8.43
N GLU A 16 1.00 -5.32 7.72
CA GLU A 16 0.74 -5.69 6.31
C GLU A 16 1.97 -5.42 5.43
N HIS A 17 2.61 -4.26 5.61
CA HIS A 17 3.80 -3.88 4.83
C HIS A 17 5.03 -4.73 5.19
N VAL A 18 5.19 -5.10 6.46
CA VAL A 18 6.27 -6.00 6.92
C VAL A 18 6.08 -7.41 6.34
N LEU A 19 4.85 -7.92 6.34
CA LEU A 19 4.52 -9.22 5.76
C LEU A 19 4.82 -9.24 4.26
N MET A 20 4.38 -8.21 3.53
CA MET A 20 4.64 -8.09 2.10
C MET A 20 6.13 -8.07 1.78
N ARG A 21 6.93 -7.29 2.52
CA ARG A 21 8.39 -7.27 2.37
C ARG A 21 9.04 -8.63 2.63
N LYS A 22 8.49 -9.39 3.59
CA LYS A 22 8.97 -10.75 3.89
C LYS A 22 8.62 -11.73 2.77
N ILE A 23 7.43 -11.62 2.17
CA ILE A 23 6.99 -12.45 1.05
C ILE A 23 7.85 -12.19 -0.20
N ILE A 24 8.11 -10.93 -0.53
CA ILE A 24 8.86 -10.55 -1.75
C ILE A 24 10.39 -10.65 -1.58
N GLY A 25 10.89 -11.00 -0.37
CA GLY A 25 12.32 -11.13 -0.12
C GLY A 25 13.09 -9.80 -0.03
N THR A 26 12.45 -8.75 0.51
CA THR A 26 12.92 -7.36 0.67
C THR A 26 13.31 -6.63 -0.63
N PHE A 27 13.47 -5.31 -0.54
CA PHE A 27 13.94 -4.49 -1.66
C PHE A 27 15.46 -4.57 -1.79
N ARG A 28 15.95 -4.69 -3.03
CA ARG A 28 17.39 -4.72 -3.35
C ARG A 28 17.94 -3.35 -3.75
N SER A 29 17.08 -2.34 -3.86
CA SER A 29 17.43 -0.96 -4.20
C SER A 29 16.51 0.02 -3.48
N GLU A 30 17.00 1.23 -3.24
CA GLU A 30 16.22 2.33 -2.67
C GLU A 30 15.06 2.71 -3.59
N ILE A 31 15.32 2.76 -4.91
CA ILE A 31 14.30 3.04 -5.93
C ILE A 31 13.15 2.03 -5.86
N GLY A 32 13.45 0.74 -5.67
CA GLY A 32 12.41 -0.29 -5.55
C GLY A 32 11.56 -0.12 -4.28
N ALA A 33 12.20 0.29 -3.17
CA ALA A 33 11.49 0.61 -1.95
C ALA A 33 10.60 1.85 -2.09
N GLU A 34 11.07 2.86 -2.83
CA GLU A 34 10.35 4.10 -3.12
C GLU A 34 9.10 3.83 -3.96
N TYR A 35 9.22 3.06 -5.04
CA TYR A 35 8.07 2.66 -5.87
C TYR A 35 7.03 1.87 -5.08
N TYR A 36 7.47 0.94 -4.24
CA TYR A 36 6.55 0.22 -3.36
C TYR A 36 5.81 1.17 -2.41
N GLN A 37 6.51 2.16 -1.83
CA GLN A 37 5.90 3.15 -0.95
C GLN A 37 4.83 3.97 -1.69
N TYR A 38 5.08 4.39 -2.93
CA TYR A 38 4.08 5.10 -3.73
C TYR A 38 2.84 4.24 -4.02
N ILE A 39 3.03 2.99 -4.44
CA ILE A 39 1.92 2.06 -4.69
C ILE A 39 1.11 1.83 -3.41
N ALA A 40 1.78 1.57 -2.29
CA ALA A 40 1.15 1.38 -1.00
C ALA A 40 0.36 2.61 -0.54
N PHE A 41 0.90 3.81 -0.74
CA PHE A 41 0.22 5.06 -0.44
C PHE A 41 -1.05 5.26 -1.28
N VAL A 42 -1.01 4.95 -2.57
CA VAL A 42 -2.18 5.01 -3.46
C VAL A 42 -3.27 4.06 -2.96
N PHE A 43 -2.91 2.81 -2.63
CA PHE A 43 -3.87 1.83 -2.12
C PHE A 43 -4.46 2.24 -0.77
N ALA A 44 -3.62 2.73 0.15
CA ALA A 44 -4.08 3.24 1.43
C ALA A 44 -5.07 4.40 1.26
N THR A 45 -4.78 5.31 0.33
CA THR A 45 -5.67 6.44 0.00
C THR A 45 -7.02 5.97 -0.52
N TRP A 46 -7.05 5.00 -1.44
CA TRP A 46 -8.31 4.43 -1.92
C TRP A 46 -9.11 3.73 -0.82
N ARG A 47 -8.45 2.96 0.06
CA ARG A 47 -9.12 2.35 1.22
C ARG A 47 -9.72 3.41 2.15
N LEU A 48 -9.00 4.50 2.42
CA LEU A 48 -9.51 5.61 3.23
C LEU A 48 -10.72 6.31 2.60
N GLN A 49 -10.80 6.34 1.27
CA GLN A 49 -11.95 6.84 0.53
C GLN A 49 -13.12 5.84 0.44
N GLY A 50 -12.98 4.64 1.02
CA GLY A 50 -13.99 3.57 0.94
C GLY A 50 -14.09 2.94 -0.46
N LYS A 51 -13.06 3.09 -1.30
CA LYS A 51 -13.03 2.53 -2.64
C LYS A 51 -12.46 1.11 -2.64
N ASP A 52 -12.96 0.29 -3.56
CA ASP A 52 -12.35 -1.02 -3.83
C ASP A 52 -11.02 -0.85 -4.58
N VAL A 53 -9.94 -1.39 -4.00
CA VAL A 53 -8.58 -1.22 -4.51
C VAL A 53 -8.39 -1.93 -5.85
N TYR A 54 -9.05 -3.08 -6.06
CA TYR A 54 -8.92 -3.85 -7.28
C TYR A 54 -9.58 -3.12 -8.46
N ASP A 55 -10.80 -2.62 -8.26
CA ASP A 55 -11.52 -1.86 -9.28
C ASP A 55 -10.79 -0.58 -9.66
N GLU A 56 -10.28 0.18 -8.69
CA GLU A 56 -9.55 1.42 -8.97
C GLU A 56 -8.20 1.15 -9.66
N LEU A 57 -7.49 0.09 -9.26
CA LEU A 57 -6.26 -0.33 -9.95
C LEU A 57 -6.56 -0.74 -11.39
N LYS A 58 -7.61 -1.54 -11.61
CA LYS A 58 -8.04 -1.94 -12.96
C LYS A 58 -8.37 -0.72 -13.82
N LYS A 59 -9.16 0.23 -13.30
CA LYS A 59 -9.48 1.48 -14.00
C LYS A 59 -8.21 2.26 -14.35
N LEU A 60 -7.29 2.42 -13.39
CA LEU A 60 -6.03 3.12 -13.60
C LEU A 60 -5.20 2.47 -14.72
N LEU A 61 -5.05 1.15 -14.68
CA LEU A 61 -4.29 0.42 -15.70
C LEU A 61 -4.93 0.50 -17.09
N VAL A 62 -6.26 0.37 -17.19
CA VAL A 62 -6.98 0.50 -18.47
C VAL A 62 -6.81 1.91 -19.05
N ASN A 63 -6.96 2.94 -18.21
CA ASN A 63 -6.89 4.34 -18.64
C ASN A 63 -5.47 4.74 -19.07
N GLU A 64 -4.46 4.38 -18.28
CA GLU A 64 -3.08 4.85 -18.49
C GLU A 64 -2.28 3.95 -19.43
N LEU A 65 -2.58 2.65 -19.50
CA LEU A 65 -1.82 1.68 -20.31
C LEU A 65 -2.55 1.24 -21.58
N CYS A 66 -3.73 1.80 -21.88
CA CYS A 66 -4.52 1.46 -23.07
C CYS A 66 -4.77 -0.05 -23.23
N LEU A 67 -4.88 -0.79 -22.11
CA LEU A 67 -5.23 -2.20 -22.11
C LEU A 67 -6.72 -2.32 -22.48
N LYS A 68 -7.00 -2.49 -23.79
CA LYS A 68 -8.33 -2.74 -24.34
C LYS A 68 -8.80 -4.16 -24.10
#